data_AF-A0A662K964-F1
#
_entry.id   AF-A0A662K964-F1
#
_cell.length_a   1.000
_cell.length_b   1.000
_cell.length_c   1.000
_cell.angle_alpha   90.00
_cell.angle_beta   90.00
_cell.angle_gamma   90.00
#
_symmetry.space_group_name_H-M   'P 1'
#
loop_
_entity.id
_entity.type
_entity.pdbx_description
1 polymer ?
#
loop_
_entity_poly.entity_id
_entity_poly.type
_entity_poly.pdbx_seq_one_letter_code
_entity_poly.pdbx_strand_id
1 'polypeptide(L)' 'MEVTLWQIQVKKSDFKICKECGCFNWYEREECRECKSKDFREVTQKDIEKELKFWIKEGYTEEEADGVLYDV' A
#
# COMPACT_ATOMS: atom_id res chain seq x y z
N MET A 1 0.18 -0.55 12.08
CA MET A 1 1.43 -1.35 11.97
C MET A 1 2.15 -0.79 10.78
N GLU A 2 3.45 -0.53 10.85
CA GLU A 2 4.17 0.11 9.74
C GLU A 2 4.95 -0.92 8.94
N VAL A 3 4.81 -0.87 7.63
CA VAL A 3 5.50 -1.76 6.68
C VAL A 3 6.05 -0.94 5.50
N THR A 4 7.13 -1.39 4.89
CA THR A 4 7.66 -0.76 3.68
C THR A 4 6.90 -1.19 2.44
N LEU A 5 6.97 -0.39 1.37
CA LEU A 5 6.39 -0.76 0.07
C LEU A 5 6.96 -2.09 -0.44
N TRP A 6 8.25 -2.34 -0.20
CA TRP A 6 8.91 -3.60 -0.52
C TRP A 6 8.26 -4.79 0.22
N GLN A 7 7.94 -4.66 1.51
CA GLN A 7 7.27 -5.71 2.28
C GLN A 7 5.89 -6.02 1.70
N ILE A 8 5.14 -4.99 1.29
CA ILE A 8 3.85 -5.16 0.61
C ILE A 8 4.05 -5.89 -0.73
N GLN A 9 5.09 -5.56 -1.50
CA GLN A 9 5.39 -6.21 -2.77
C GLN A 9 5.71 -7.71 -2.61
N VAL A 10 6.49 -8.07 -1.59
CA VAL A 10 6.92 -9.47 -1.33
C VAL A 10 5.79 -10.31 -0.77
N LYS A 11 4.93 -9.73 0.10
CA LYS A 11 3.85 -10.43 0.78
C LYS A 11 2.47 -9.87 0.42
N LYS A 12 2.18 -9.69 -0.87
CA LYS A 12 0.92 -9.08 -1.34
C LYS A 12 -0.35 -9.71 -0.76
N SER A 13 -0.33 -11.01 -0.47
CA SER A 13 -1.45 -11.77 0.13
C SER A 13 -1.84 -11.27 1.53
N ASP A 14 -0.89 -10.69 2.26
CA ASP A 14 -1.10 -10.24 3.63
C ASP A 14 -1.72 -8.83 3.66
N PHE A 15 -1.91 -8.22 2.48
CA PHE A 15 -2.42 -6.87 2.35
C PHE A 15 -3.61 -6.82 1.39
N LYS A 16 -4.42 -5.78 1.58
CA LYS A 16 -5.52 -5.42 0.70
C LYS A 16 -5.56 -3.92 0.54
N ILE A 17 -6.15 -3.46 -0.55
CA ILE A 17 -6.30 -2.04 -0.85
C ILE A 17 -7.78 -1.66 -0.86
N CYS A 18 -8.10 -0.56 -0.20
CA CYS A 18 -9.46 -0.04 -0.17
C CYS A 18 -9.85 0.49 -1.55
N LYS A 19 -11.03 0.10 -2.07
CA LYS A 19 -11.50 0.59 -3.37
C LYS A 19 -11.91 2.05 -3.35
N GLU A 20 -12.31 2.56 -2.19
CA GLU A 20 -12.79 3.94 -2.03
C GLU A 20 -11.64 4.95 -1.95
N CYS A 21 -10.63 4.70 -1.11
CA CYS A 21 -9.55 5.66 -0.87
C CYS A 21 -8.17 5.21 -1.35
N GLY A 22 -8.00 3.97 -1.81
CA GLY A 22 -6.70 3.45 -2.28
C GLY A 22 -5.69 3.14 -1.16
N CYS A 23 -6.11 3.19 0.09
CA CYS A 23 -5.25 2.93 1.25
C CYS A 23 -4.92 1.43 1.40
N PHE A 24 -3.64 1.10 1.67
CA PHE A 24 -3.23 -0.25 2.08
C PHE A 24 -3.70 -0.58 3.49
N ASN A 25 -4.13 -1.82 3.66
CA ASN A 25 -4.66 -2.37 4.89
C ASN A 25 -4.15 -3.80 5.09
N TRP A 26 -3.98 -4.20 6.35
CA TRP A 26 -3.74 -5.59 6.69
C TRP A 26 -4.93 -6.49 6.33
N TYR A 27 -4.68 -7.72 5.89
CA TYR A 27 -5.73 -8.62 5.38
C TYR A 27 -6.85 -8.87 6.39
N GLU A 28 -6.55 -8.95 7.69
CA GLU A 28 -7.54 -9.23 8.75
C GLU A 28 -8.44 -8.04 9.10
N ARG A 29 -8.12 -6.81 8.69
CA ARG A 29 -8.92 -5.64 9.05
C ARG A 29 -10.28 -5.67 8.39
N GLU A 30 -11.38 -5.64 9.13
CA GLU A 30 -12.72 -5.61 8.53
C GLU A 30 -13.07 -4.26 7.86
N GLU A 31 -12.43 -3.18 8.30
CA GLU A 31 -12.70 -1.80 7.87
C GLU A 31 -11.41 -1.08 7.51
N CYS A 32 -11.49 -0.20 6.51
CA CYS A 32 -10.36 0.57 6.05
C CYS A 32 -9.89 1.49 7.18
N ARG A 33 -8.59 1.46 7.50
CA ARG A 33 -8.02 2.29 8.57
C ARG A 33 -8.31 3.77 8.38
N GLU A 34 -8.30 4.23 7.13
CA GLU A 34 -8.50 5.63 6.74
C GLU A 34 -9.99 6.01 6.64
N CYS A 35 -10.74 5.38 5.72
CA CYS A 35 -12.10 5.83 5.38
C CYS A 35 -13.23 4.96 5.98
N LYS A 36 -12.90 3.93 6.75
CA LYS A 36 -13.85 2.96 7.35
C LYS A 36 -14.70 2.14 6.37
N SER A 37 -14.47 2.26 5.05
CA SER A 37 -15.10 1.39 4.06
C SER A 37 -14.72 -0.07 4.26
N LYS A 38 -15.65 -0.98 3.95
CA LYS A 38 -15.44 -2.44 3.95
C LYS A 38 -15.13 -3.00 2.57
N ASP A 39 -15.14 -2.15 1.54
CA ASP A 39 -14.87 -2.58 0.17
C ASP A 39 -13.37 -2.60 -0.12
N PHE A 40 -12.86 -3.81 -0.27
CA PHE A 40 -11.45 -4.09 -0.50
C PHE A 40 -11.24 -4.92 -1.77
N ARG A 41 -10.03 -4.84 -2.29
CA ARG A 41 -9.50 -5.77 -3.30
C ARG A 41 -8.08 -6.16 -2.97
N GLU A 42 -7.60 -7.20 -3.64
CA GLU A 42 -6.21 -7.64 -3.56
C GLU A 42 -5.25 -6.56 -4.07
N VAL A 43 -4.06 -6.55 -3.47
CA VAL A 43 -2.95 -5.72 -3.94
C VAL A 43 -2.38 -6.31 -5.22
N THR A 44 -2.26 -5.49 -6.26
CA THR A 44 -1.68 -5.90 -7.55
C THR A 44 -0.30 -5.27 -7.74
N GLN A 45 0.50 -5.81 -8.67
CA GLN A 45 1.79 -5.20 -9.03
C GLN A 45 1.63 -3.76 -9.53
N LYS A 46 0.51 -3.44 -10.20
CA LYS A 46 0.22 -2.08 -10.68
C LYS A 46 0.05 -1.08 -9.54
N ASP A 47 -0.44 -1.51 -8.39
CA ASP A 47 -0.60 -0.64 -7.22
C ASP A 47 0.78 -0.26 -6.67
N ILE A 48 1.68 -1.24 -6.55
CA ILE A 48 3.06 -1.01 -6.13
C ILE A 48 3.80 -0.06 -7.08
N GLU A 49 3.71 -0.31 -8.39
CA GLU A 49 4.34 0.54 -9.40
C GLU A 49 3.79 1.97 -9.39
N LYS A 50 2.50 2.15 -9.09
CA LYS A 50 1.88 3.47 -9.01
C LYS A 50 2.42 4.26 -7.82
N GLU A 51 2.58 3.62 -6.67
CA GLU A 51 3.17 4.23 -5.48
C GLU A 51 4.65 4.56 -5.68
N LEU A 52 5.44 3.64 -6.26
CA LEU A 52 6.84 3.91 -6.60
C LEU A 52 6.95 5.15 -7.51
N LYS A 53 6.15 5.21 -8.57
CA LYS A 53 6.12 6.36 -9.48
C LYS A 53 5.69 7.65 -8.79
N PHE A 54 4.79 7.57 -7.81
CA PHE A 54 4.38 8.73 -7.03
C PHE A 54 5.56 9.30 -6.24
N TRP A 55 6.25 8.47 -5.45
CA TRP A 55 7.39 8.93 -4.65
C TRP A 55 8.57 9.41 -5.50
N ILE A 56 8.86 8.72 -6.60
CA ILE A 56 9.87 9.17 -7.56
C ILE A 56 9.53 10.55 -8.11
N LYS A 57 8.26 10.81 -8.40
CA LYS A 57 7.79 12.13 -8.86
C LYS A 57 7.88 13.21 -7.78
N GLU A 58 7.67 12.85 -6.51
CA GLU A 58 7.85 13.73 -5.35
C GLU A 58 9.34 14.01 -5.05
N GLY A 59 10.27 13.39 -5.80
CA GLY A 59 11.70 13.66 -5.74
C GLY A 59 12.51 12.60 -4.99
N TYR A 60 11.91 11.47 -4.63
CA TYR A 60 12.59 10.35 -3.99
C TYR A 60 13.38 9.57 -5.04
N THR A 61 14.53 9.03 -4.65
CA THR A 61 15.21 7.98 -5.41
C THR A 61 14.45 6.65 -5.32
N GLU A 62 14.75 5.69 -6.19
CA GLU A 62 14.10 4.37 -6.15
C GLU A 62 14.33 3.66 -4.80
N GLU A 63 15.54 3.75 -4.24
CA GLU A 63 15.87 3.15 -2.93
C GLU A 63 15.08 3.81 -1.79
N GLU A 64 14.91 5.13 -1.83
CA GLU A 64 14.12 5.85 -0.83
C GLU A 64 12.63 5.55 -0.97
N ALA A 65 12.13 5.43 -2.21
CA ALA A 65 10.74 5.08 -2.50
C ALA A 65 10.40 3.66 -1.99
N ASP A 66 11.31 2.70 -2.14
CA ASP A 66 11.18 1.34 -1.60
C ASP A 66 11.15 1.33 -0.07
N GLY A 67 11.86 2.27 0.56
CA GLY A 67 11.95 2.45 2.01
C GLY A 67 10.77 3.20 2.64
N VAL A 68 9.83 3.73 1.87
CA VAL A 68 8.67 4.48 2.40
C VAL A 68 7.82 3.57 3.29
N LEU A 69 7.52 4.08 4.49
CA LEU A 69 6.68 3.41 5.48
C LEU A 69 5.20 3.71 5.23
N TYR A 70 4.40 2.65 5.17
CA TYR A 70 2.96 2.67 5.12
C TYR A 70 2.42 2.09 6.42
N ASP A 71 1.59 2.84 7.10
CA ASP A 71 0.73 2.23 8.12
C ASP A 71 -0.33 1.36 7.43
N VAL A 72 -0.68 0.23 8.02
CA VAL A 72 -1.58 -0.79 7.44
C VAL A 72 -2.48 -1.41 8.50
#